data_AF-A0A5C3N1J7-F1
#
_entry.id   AF-A0A5C3N1J7-F1
#
_cell.length_a   1.000
_cell.length_b   1.000
_cell.length_c   1.000
_cell.angle_alpha   90.00
_cell.angle_beta   90.00
_cell.angle_gamma   90.00
#
_symmetry.space_group_name_H-M   'P 1'
#
loop_
_entity.id
_entity.type
_entity.pdbx_description
1 polymer ?
#
loop_
_entity_poly.entity_id
_entity_poly.type
_entity_poly.pdbx_seq_one_letter_code
_entity_poly.pdbx_strand_id
1 'polypeptide(L)'
;MIRGWPIHGEREQEYISMAYQETYRSIRAHQPQAVAGRWRSLAREHLRRCTTEEKAEIDHWMASTQMAIQSVCEATGCVDASGWQDIKCASHDALAAIVELALRLRNIIGEEVTSYDYYTLLYTSKNQADPQCMEQDRGEPLKRTDPSVLCTTELGLMRRERLGTTNSEPEFHTDIILKAKVALVSLLHSSEEQTHARRAERAREPRSGEHARHAARKDGSSGGKDRARMRQKRARD
;
A
#
# COMPACT_ATOMS: atom_id res chain seq x y z
N MET A 1 -14.58 11.02 -2.94
CA MET A 1 -15.18 9.93 -3.66
C MET A 1 -14.10 8.90 -3.70
N ILE A 2 -14.40 7.65 -3.40
CA ILE A 2 -13.51 6.53 -3.73
C ILE A 2 -13.18 6.70 -5.21
N ARG A 3 -11.98 7.21 -5.48
CA ARG A 3 -11.51 7.54 -6.81
C ARG A 3 -11.15 6.21 -7.44
N GLY A 4 -11.91 5.83 -8.46
CA GLY A 4 -11.73 4.56 -9.13
C GLY A 4 -12.66 4.54 -10.31
N TRP A 5 -12.20 5.15 -11.41
CA TRP A 5 -12.85 5.00 -12.70
C TRP A 5 -12.61 3.57 -13.19
N PRO A 6 -13.59 2.95 -13.87
CA PRO A 6 -13.30 1.81 -14.72
C PRO A 6 -12.14 2.16 -15.67
N ILE A 7 -11.19 1.25 -15.84
CA ILE A 7 -9.95 1.55 -16.57
C ILE A 7 -10.09 1.27 -18.06
N HIS A 8 -9.67 2.26 -18.87
CA HIS A 8 -9.19 2.12 -20.23
C HIS A 8 -7.66 2.26 -20.29
N GLY A 9 -7.04 1.56 -21.25
CA GLY A 9 -5.59 1.38 -21.34
C GLY A 9 -4.74 2.54 -21.85
N GLU A 10 -5.21 3.79 -21.97
CA GLU A 10 -4.44 4.89 -22.60
C GLU A 10 -4.64 6.28 -21.97
N ARG A 11 -3.84 7.29 -22.36
CA ARG A 11 -3.84 8.71 -21.86
C ARG A 11 -5.22 9.39 -21.85
N GLU A 12 -6.17 8.88 -22.62
CA GLU A 12 -7.57 9.30 -22.64
C GLU A 12 -8.27 9.07 -21.26
N GLN A 13 -7.73 8.17 -20.43
CA GLN A 13 -8.19 7.79 -19.09
C GLN A 13 -8.21 8.95 -18.08
N GLU A 14 -7.16 9.78 -18.04
CA GLU A 14 -7.08 10.89 -17.10
C GLU A 14 -8.12 11.96 -17.43
N TYR A 15 -8.32 12.24 -18.72
CA TYR A 15 -9.29 13.22 -19.20
C TYR A 15 -10.74 12.77 -18.94
N ILE A 16 -11.11 11.52 -19.24
CA ILE A 16 -12.46 11.00 -18.99
C ILE A 16 -12.75 10.98 -17.48
N SER A 17 -11.78 10.55 -16.66
CA SER A 17 -11.92 10.55 -15.20
C SER A 17 -12.07 11.97 -14.64
N MET A 18 -11.30 12.94 -15.14
CA MET A 18 -11.42 14.35 -14.74
C MET A 18 -12.77 14.96 -15.16
N ALA A 19 -13.17 14.76 -16.42
CA ALA A 19 -14.42 15.31 -16.96
C ALA A 19 -15.64 14.78 -16.19
N TYR A 20 -15.67 13.48 -15.89
CA TYR A 20 -16.69 12.93 -15.02
C TYR A 20 -16.63 13.52 -13.62
N GLN A 21 -15.45 13.57 -12.99
CA GLN A 21 -15.33 14.06 -11.62
C GLN A 21 -15.84 15.50 -11.50
N GLU A 22 -15.52 16.34 -12.48
CA GLU A 22 -15.95 17.73 -12.51
C GLU A 22 -17.46 17.85 -12.78
N THR A 23 -17.97 17.06 -13.72
CA THR A 23 -19.40 16.98 -13.99
C THR A 23 -20.18 16.52 -12.76
N TYR A 24 -19.69 15.48 -12.07
CA TYR A 24 -20.30 15.00 -10.84
C TYR A 24 -20.25 16.05 -9.72
N ARG A 25 -19.12 16.75 -9.54
CA ARG A 25 -19.01 17.84 -8.56
C ARG A 25 -20.03 18.92 -8.84
N SER A 26 -20.18 19.33 -10.10
CA SER A 26 -21.18 20.31 -10.51
C SER A 26 -22.61 19.83 -10.25
N ILE A 27 -22.96 18.61 -10.66
CA ILE A 27 -24.29 18.02 -10.40
C ILE A 27 -24.55 17.97 -8.89
N ARG A 28 -23.60 17.49 -8.11
CA ARG A 28 -23.71 17.40 -6.66
C ARG A 28 -23.86 18.78 -5.98
N ALA A 29 -23.26 19.83 -6.53
CA ALA A 29 -23.38 21.20 -6.03
C ALA A 29 -24.74 21.84 -6.38
N HIS A 30 -25.44 21.38 -7.43
CA HIS A 30 -26.68 22.00 -7.91
C HIS A 30 -27.94 21.13 -7.80
N GLN A 31 -27.80 19.82 -7.57
CA GLN A 31 -28.90 18.87 -7.47
C GLN A 31 -29.01 18.24 -6.06
N PRO A 32 -30.22 17.85 -5.62
CA PRO A 32 -30.41 17.08 -4.39
C PRO A 32 -29.59 15.78 -4.38
N GLN A 33 -29.23 15.30 -3.19
CA GLN A 33 -28.39 14.10 -3.01
C GLN A 33 -28.92 12.88 -3.77
N ALA A 34 -30.23 12.63 -3.73
CA ALA A 34 -30.85 11.50 -4.43
C ALA A 34 -30.67 11.57 -5.96
N VAL A 35 -30.75 12.79 -6.54
CA VAL A 35 -30.56 13.01 -7.98
C VAL A 35 -29.08 12.83 -8.34
N ALA A 36 -28.17 13.44 -7.59
CA ALA A 36 -26.74 13.30 -7.82
C ALA A 36 -26.27 11.84 -7.68
N GLY A 37 -26.70 11.16 -6.61
CA GLY A 37 -26.37 9.75 -6.36
C GLY A 37 -26.88 8.83 -7.47
N ARG A 38 -28.12 9.02 -7.93
CA ARG A 38 -28.69 8.23 -9.05
C ARG A 38 -27.95 8.50 -10.35
N TRP A 39 -27.59 9.75 -10.64
CA TRP A 39 -26.80 10.07 -11.82
C TRP A 39 -25.44 9.37 -11.78
N ARG A 40 -24.75 9.42 -10.63
CA ARG A 40 -23.47 8.73 -10.44
C ARG A 40 -23.60 7.23 -10.65
N SER A 41 -24.66 6.63 -10.09
CA SER A 41 -24.94 5.20 -10.22
C SER A 41 -25.04 4.79 -11.70
N LEU A 42 -25.95 5.44 -12.45
CA LEU A 42 -26.16 5.16 -13.87
C LEU A 42 -24.92 5.45 -14.71
N ALA A 43 -24.26 6.59 -14.48
CA ALA A 43 -23.06 6.96 -15.22
C ALA A 43 -21.96 5.90 -15.05
N ARG A 44 -21.70 5.44 -13.83
CA ARG A 44 -20.68 4.42 -13.55
C ARG A 44 -21.05 3.06 -14.14
N GLU A 45 -22.31 2.64 -14.00
CA GLU A 45 -22.81 1.40 -14.58
C GLU A 45 -22.63 1.37 -16.11
N HIS A 46 -23.05 2.44 -16.80
CA HIS A 46 -22.93 2.55 -18.24
C HIS A 46 -21.47 2.63 -18.69
N LEU A 47 -20.66 3.41 -17.99
CA LEU A 47 -19.24 3.48 -18.31
C LEU A 47 -18.58 2.13 -18.17
N ARG A 48 -18.77 1.43 -17.05
CA ARG A 48 -18.22 0.09 -16.84
C ARG A 48 -18.61 -0.89 -17.96
N ARG A 49 -19.86 -0.86 -18.42
CA ARG A 49 -20.31 -1.66 -19.57
C ARG A 49 -19.65 -1.29 -20.89
N CYS A 50 -19.33 -0.01 -21.09
CA CYS A 50 -18.70 0.47 -22.31
C CYS A 50 -17.18 0.31 -22.29
N THR A 51 -16.55 0.31 -21.11
CA THR A 51 -15.11 0.56 -21.02
C THR A 51 -14.24 -0.69 -20.96
N THR A 52 -14.69 -1.75 -20.26
CA THR A 52 -13.74 -2.78 -19.82
C THR A 52 -14.39 -4.15 -19.68
N GLU A 53 -13.73 -5.17 -20.21
CA GLU A 53 -13.97 -6.56 -19.82
C GLU A 53 -13.46 -6.73 -18.38
N GLU A 54 -14.27 -7.26 -17.47
CA GLU A 54 -14.00 -7.35 -16.02
C GLU A 54 -12.58 -7.90 -15.71
N LYS A 55 -12.14 -8.89 -16.48
CA LYS A 55 -10.81 -9.47 -16.37
C LYS A 55 -9.68 -8.48 -16.66
N ALA A 56 -9.83 -7.65 -17.69
CA ALA A 56 -8.81 -6.65 -18.05
C ALA A 56 -8.65 -5.58 -16.96
N GLU A 57 -9.71 -5.27 -16.22
CA GLU A 57 -9.64 -4.36 -15.08
C GLU A 57 -8.88 -4.97 -13.89
N ILE A 58 -9.14 -6.23 -13.58
CA ILE A 58 -8.41 -6.96 -12.53
C ILE A 58 -6.93 -7.04 -12.89
N ASP A 59 -6.60 -7.44 -14.13
CA ASP A 59 -5.22 -7.56 -14.61
C ASP A 59 -4.46 -6.22 -14.51
N HIS A 60 -5.12 -5.10 -14.84
CA HIS A 60 -4.52 -3.78 -14.70
C HIS A 60 -4.18 -3.44 -13.25
N TRP A 61 -5.15 -3.59 -12.33
CA TRP A 61 -4.89 -3.29 -10.92
C TRP A 61 -3.88 -4.23 -10.31
N MET A 62 -3.89 -5.51 -10.69
CA MET A 62 -2.85 -6.47 -10.31
C MET A 62 -1.47 -6.01 -10.75
N ALA A 63 -1.30 -5.60 -12.00
CA ALA A 63 -0.03 -5.08 -12.50
C ALA A 63 0.40 -3.80 -11.75
N SER A 64 -0.54 -2.87 -11.53
CA SER A 64 -0.28 -1.61 -10.82
C SER A 64 0.15 -1.84 -9.36
N THR A 65 -0.56 -2.71 -8.64
CA THR A 65 -0.23 -3.08 -7.26
C THR A 65 1.11 -3.80 -7.19
N GLN A 66 1.39 -4.74 -8.10
CA GLN A 66 2.70 -5.41 -8.17
C GLN A 66 3.84 -4.41 -8.42
N MET A 67 3.68 -3.47 -9.36
CA MET A 67 4.67 -2.43 -9.60
C MET A 67 4.91 -1.55 -8.36
N ALA A 68 3.85 -1.17 -7.65
CA ALA A 68 3.97 -0.37 -6.43
C ALA A 68 4.74 -1.12 -5.32
N ILE A 69 4.45 -2.40 -5.11
CA ILE A 69 5.17 -3.23 -4.14
C ILE A 69 6.64 -3.38 -4.56
N GLN A 70 6.90 -3.65 -5.84
CA GLN A 70 8.26 -3.73 -6.36
C GLN A 70 9.05 -2.45 -6.09
N SER A 71 8.47 -1.28 -6.37
CA SER A 71 9.11 0.02 -6.10
C SER A 71 9.45 0.21 -4.62
N VAL A 72 8.60 -0.26 -3.71
CA VAL A 72 8.90 -0.24 -2.27
C VAL A 72 10.07 -1.16 -1.94
N CYS A 73 10.07 -2.40 -2.44
CA CYS A 73 11.15 -3.35 -2.22
C CYS A 73 12.51 -2.84 -2.73
N GLU A 74 12.52 -2.20 -3.91
CA GLU A 74 13.69 -1.58 -4.51
C GLU A 74 14.17 -0.38 -3.68
N ALA A 75 13.26 0.50 -3.26
CA ALA A 75 13.59 1.69 -2.47
C ALA A 75 14.15 1.35 -1.08
N THR A 76 13.69 0.25 -0.47
CA THR A 76 14.19 -0.19 0.85
C THR A 76 15.42 -1.08 0.75
N GLY A 77 15.77 -1.58 -0.45
CA GLY A 77 16.83 -2.57 -0.64
C GLY A 77 16.57 -3.90 0.08
N CYS A 78 15.31 -4.18 0.43
CA CYS A 78 14.96 -5.37 1.22
C CYS A 78 15.03 -6.66 0.41
N VAL A 79 14.98 -6.57 -0.92
CA VAL A 79 14.80 -7.72 -1.80
C VAL A 79 15.61 -7.51 -3.08
N ASP A 80 16.33 -8.54 -3.51
CA ASP A 80 16.98 -8.57 -4.83
C ASP A 80 16.01 -9.03 -5.93
N ALA A 81 16.46 -9.03 -7.19
CA ALA A 81 15.61 -9.40 -8.33
C ALA A 81 15.03 -10.83 -8.22
N SER A 82 15.76 -11.76 -7.61
CA SER A 82 15.30 -13.13 -7.35
C SER A 82 14.22 -13.17 -6.27
N GLY A 83 14.44 -12.50 -5.13
CA GLY A 83 13.46 -12.48 -4.04
C GLY A 83 12.15 -11.78 -4.44
N TRP A 84 12.18 -10.83 -5.38
CA TRP A 84 10.95 -10.21 -5.88
C TRP A 84 10.06 -11.22 -6.61
N GLN A 85 10.63 -12.12 -7.41
CA GLN A 85 9.83 -13.16 -8.09
C GLN A 85 9.17 -14.10 -7.08
N ASP A 86 9.88 -14.47 -6.02
CA ASP A 86 9.32 -15.31 -4.96
C ASP A 86 8.16 -14.60 -4.23
N ILE A 87 8.33 -13.33 -3.86
CA ILE A 87 7.27 -12.52 -3.24
C ILE A 87 6.08 -12.38 -4.18
N LYS A 88 6.32 -12.07 -5.45
CA LYS A 88 5.27 -11.92 -6.47
C LYS A 88 4.45 -13.19 -6.60
N CYS A 89 5.09 -14.35 -6.71
CA CYS A 89 4.41 -15.64 -6.80
C CYS A 89 3.66 -15.98 -5.50
N ALA A 90 4.30 -15.80 -4.34
CA ALA A 90 3.71 -16.15 -3.05
C ALA A 90 2.51 -15.26 -2.66
N SER A 91 2.50 -14.00 -3.10
CA SER A 91 1.45 -13.03 -2.79
C SER A 91 0.36 -12.92 -3.86
N HIS A 92 0.53 -13.58 -5.01
CA HIS A 92 -0.36 -13.41 -6.17
C HIS A 92 -1.84 -13.57 -5.83
N ASP A 93 -2.21 -14.70 -5.21
CA ASP A 93 -3.61 -15.02 -4.95
C ASP A 93 -4.22 -14.12 -3.87
N ALA A 94 -3.42 -13.73 -2.87
CA ALA A 94 -3.84 -12.78 -1.84
C ALA A 94 -4.08 -11.39 -2.43
N LEU A 95 -3.19 -10.92 -3.32
CA LEU A 95 -3.35 -9.66 -4.02
C LEU A 95 -4.56 -9.68 -4.96
N ALA A 96 -4.77 -10.78 -5.69
CA ALA A 96 -5.94 -10.95 -6.55
C ALA A 96 -7.23 -10.82 -5.74
N ALA A 97 -7.33 -11.52 -4.60
CA ALA A 97 -8.49 -11.43 -3.72
C ALA A 97 -8.72 -10.00 -3.18
N ILE A 98 -7.65 -9.28 -2.82
CA ILE A 98 -7.74 -7.88 -2.36
C ILE A 98 -8.24 -6.98 -3.49
N VAL A 99 -7.70 -7.12 -4.70
CA VAL A 99 -8.09 -6.33 -5.89
C VAL A 99 -9.56 -6.58 -6.23
N GLU A 100 -9.99 -7.84 -6.28
CA GLU A 100 -11.38 -8.21 -6.55
C GLU A 100 -12.34 -7.62 -5.50
N LEU A 101 -11.99 -7.74 -4.21
CA LEU A 101 -12.79 -7.17 -3.13
C LEU A 101 -12.87 -5.65 -3.22
N ALA A 102 -11.76 -4.98 -3.53
CA ALA A 102 -11.70 -3.53 -3.68
C ALA A 102 -12.55 -3.05 -4.87
N LEU A 103 -12.49 -3.76 -6.00
CA LEU A 103 -13.32 -3.48 -7.18
C LEU A 103 -14.80 -3.68 -6.90
N ARG A 104 -15.16 -4.76 -6.21
CA ARG A 104 -16.54 -5.02 -5.79
C ARG A 104 -17.05 -3.93 -4.85
N LEU A 105 -16.28 -3.57 -3.83
CA LEU A 105 -16.64 -2.50 -2.89
C LEU A 105 -16.81 -1.17 -3.60
N ARG A 106 -15.90 -0.84 -4.52
CA ARG A 106 -15.96 0.35 -5.36
C ARG A 106 -17.26 0.39 -6.18
N ASN A 107 -17.68 -0.73 -6.75
CA ASN A 107 -18.91 -0.81 -7.55
C ASN A 107 -20.14 -0.67 -6.66
N ILE A 108 -20.22 -1.37 -5.51
CA ILE A 108 -21.32 -1.22 -4.55
C ILE A 108 -21.48 0.24 -4.11
N ILE A 109 -20.39 0.87 -3.68
CA ILE A 109 -20.40 2.27 -3.24
C ILE A 109 -20.75 3.21 -4.41
N GLY A 110 -20.25 2.92 -5.60
CA GLY A 110 -20.40 3.75 -6.79
C GLY A 110 -21.76 3.65 -7.48
N GLU A 111 -22.39 2.49 -7.43
CA GLU A 111 -23.55 2.14 -8.24
C GLU A 111 -24.79 1.84 -7.39
N GLU A 112 -24.64 1.22 -6.23
CA GLU A 112 -25.79 0.82 -5.41
C GLU A 112 -26.12 1.85 -4.33
N VAL A 113 -25.10 2.48 -3.72
CA VAL A 113 -25.32 3.48 -2.68
C VAL A 113 -25.49 4.88 -3.28
N THR A 114 -26.71 5.44 -3.18
CA THR A 114 -27.07 6.76 -3.73
C THR A 114 -27.35 7.82 -2.65
N SER A 115 -27.62 7.40 -1.42
CA SER A 115 -27.94 8.28 -0.29
C SER A 115 -26.73 9.08 0.20
N TYR A 116 -25.51 8.59 0.02
CA TYR A 116 -24.29 9.24 0.49
C TYR A 116 -23.13 9.04 -0.49
N ASP A 117 -22.12 9.91 -0.38
CA ASP A 117 -20.85 9.71 -1.05
C ASP A 117 -19.76 9.32 -0.06
N TYR A 118 -19.05 8.22 -0.35
CA TYR A 118 -17.92 7.77 0.45
C TYR A 118 -16.58 8.27 -0.11
N TYR A 119 -15.67 8.57 0.80
CA TYR A 119 -14.31 9.03 0.52
C TYR A 119 -13.35 8.25 1.42
N THR A 120 -12.29 7.72 0.83
CA THR A 120 -11.14 7.21 1.59
C THR A 120 -10.35 8.39 2.14
N LEU A 121 -9.94 8.28 3.40
CA LEU A 121 -9.03 9.21 4.04
C LEU A 121 -7.61 8.66 3.89
N LEU A 122 -6.77 9.43 3.21
CA LEU A 122 -5.37 9.12 2.98
C LEU A 122 -4.56 10.39 3.29
N TYR A 123 -3.60 10.24 4.18
CA TYR A 123 -2.71 11.27 4.67
C TYR A 123 -1.25 10.96 4.31
N THR A 124 -0.51 12.03 4.04
CA THR A 124 0.89 12.01 3.61
C THR A 124 1.75 12.78 4.61
N SER A 125 3.06 12.79 4.38
CA SER A 125 4.04 13.47 5.24
C SER A 125 3.79 14.97 5.45
N LYS A 126 2.95 15.59 4.63
CA LYS A 126 2.60 17.02 4.67
C LYS A 126 1.44 17.33 5.63
N ASN A 127 0.74 16.32 6.14
CA ASN A 127 -0.44 16.49 6.97
C ASN A 127 -0.07 16.60 8.45
N GLN A 128 -0.71 17.54 9.16
CA GLN A 128 -0.64 17.59 10.62
C GLN A 128 -1.52 16.50 11.24
N ALA A 129 -1.12 16.03 12.43
CA ALA A 129 -1.90 15.09 13.21
C ALA A 129 -3.26 15.69 13.61
N ASP A 130 -4.36 15.04 13.21
CA ASP A 130 -5.71 15.46 13.59
C ASP A 130 -6.49 14.29 14.23
N PRO A 131 -6.68 14.32 15.56
CA PRO A 131 -7.39 13.26 16.28
C PRO A 131 -8.86 13.10 15.91
N GLN A 132 -9.46 14.06 15.19
CA GLN A 132 -10.85 13.95 14.74
C GLN A 132 -11.00 12.95 13.59
N CYS A 133 -9.97 12.78 12.76
CA CYS A 133 -10.01 11.92 11.58
C CYS A 133 -8.87 10.88 11.51
N MET A 134 -7.96 10.90 12.46
CA MET A 134 -6.79 10.02 12.52
C MET A 134 -6.64 9.30 13.87
N GLU A 135 -6.01 8.14 13.84
CA GLU A 135 -5.54 7.39 15.00
C GLU A 135 -4.07 7.02 14.80
N GLN A 136 -3.26 7.01 15.86
CA GLN A 136 -1.89 6.55 15.74
C GLN A 136 -1.87 5.02 15.57
N ASP A 137 -1.05 4.51 14.67
CA ASP A 137 -0.97 3.08 14.34
C ASP A 137 -0.70 2.17 15.57
N ARG A 138 -0.02 2.72 16.58
CA ARG A 138 0.30 2.02 17.85
C ARG A 138 -0.82 2.01 18.89
N GLY A 139 -1.99 2.55 18.56
CA GLY A 139 -3.14 2.62 19.48
C GLY A 139 -3.03 3.70 20.56
N GLU A 140 -2.00 4.55 20.49
CA GLU A 140 -1.87 5.71 21.38
C GLU A 140 -2.84 6.83 20.94
N PRO A 141 -3.51 7.51 21.89
CA PRO A 141 -4.38 8.62 21.55
C PRO A 141 -3.58 9.76 20.91
N LEU A 142 -3.93 10.09 19.67
CA LEU A 142 -3.32 11.19 18.95
C LEU A 142 -3.72 12.54 19.59
N LYS A 143 -2.78 13.48 19.61
CA LYS A 143 -2.97 14.88 20.03
C LYS A 143 -2.65 15.80 18.87
N ARG A 144 -3.30 16.97 18.82
CA ARG A 144 -3.01 18.00 17.80
C ARG A 144 -1.60 18.57 17.89
N THR A 145 -0.94 18.41 19.03
CA THR A 145 0.45 18.82 19.26
C THR A 145 1.46 17.77 18.80
N ASP A 146 0.99 16.60 18.36
CA ASP A 146 1.89 15.54 17.93
C ASP A 146 2.60 15.93 16.62
N PRO A 147 3.76 15.32 16.35
CA PRO A 147 4.48 15.52 15.09
C PRO A 147 3.62 15.26 13.87
N SER A 148 4.05 15.78 12.71
CA SER A 148 3.35 15.53 11.45
C SER A 148 3.21 14.03 11.17
N VAL A 149 2.16 13.70 10.43
CA VAL A 149 1.99 12.37 9.86
C VAL A 149 3.21 12.07 9.00
N LEU A 150 3.68 10.82 9.02
CA LEU A 150 4.66 10.27 8.08
C LEU A 150 3.91 9.67 6.89
N CYS A 151 3.01 8.74 7.17
CA CYS A 151 2.17 8.08 6.18
C CYS A 151 0.92 7.51 6.83
N THR A 152 -0.03 7.12 5.99
CA THR A 152 -1.20 6.32 6.39
C THR A 152 -0.81 4.85 6.40
N THR A 153 -1.10 4.15 7.50
CA THR A 153 -0.90 2.70 7.65
C THR A 153 -2.18 1.93 7.39
N GLU A 154 -3.34 2.49 7.77
CA GLU A 154 -4.66 1.95 7.43
C GLU A 154 -5.57 3.08 6.93
N LEU A 155 -6.30 2.83 5.83
CA LEU A 155 -7.18 3.82 5.22
C LEU A 155 -8.37 4.14 6.14
N GLY A 156 -8.69 5.43 6.25
CA GLY A 156 -9.93 5.87 6.87
C GLY A 156 -11.08 5.92 5.87
N LEU A 157 -12.30 6.07 6.37
CA LEU A 157 -13.51 6.20 5.59
C LEU A 157 -14.37 7.35 6.13
N MET A 158 -14.77 8.26 5.25
CA MET A 158 -15.78 9.27 5.55
C MET A 158 -16.96 9.17 4.59
N ARG A 159 -18.16 9.48 5.09
CA ARG A 159 -19.36 9.70 4.27
C ARG A 159 -19.67 11.19 4.21
N ARG A 160 -20.24 11.63 3.08
CA ARG A 160 -20.67 13.01 2.90
C ARG A 160 -22.00 13.08 2.16
N GLU A 161 -22.95 13.82 2.72
CA GLU A 161 -24.30 14.03 2.21
C GLU A 161 -24.51 15.50 1.87
N ARG A 162 -25.30 15.81 0.83
CA ARG A 162 -25.83 17.16 0.64
C ARG A 162 -27.12 17.34 1.46
N LEU A 163 -27.14 18.33 2.34
CA LEU A 163 -28.32 18.66 3.14
C LEU A 163 -29.26 19.67 2.45
N GLY A 164 -28.70 20.56 1.63
CA GLY A 164 -29.48 21.60 0.98
C GLY A 164 -28.59 22.71 0.43
N THR A 165 -29.07 23.94 0.57
CA THR A 165 -28.35 25.16 0.20
C THR A 165 -28.54 26.19 1.31
N THR A 166 -27.44 26.73 1.82
CA THR A 166 -27.43 27.74 2.88
C THR A 166 -26.61 28.93 2.39
N ASN A 167 -27.19 30.14 2.42
CA ASN A 167 -26.57 31.35 1.87
C ASN A 167 -26.11 31.19 0.40
N SER A 168 -26.93 30.53 -0.43
CA SER A 168 -26.62 30.22 -1.84
C SER A 168 -25.47 29.24 -2.08
N GLU A 169 -24.84 28.71 -1.02
CA GLU A 169 -23.80 27.70 -1.12
C GLU A 169 -24.34 26.31 -0.74
N PRO A 170 -23.88 25.24 -1.41
CA PRO A 170 -24.31 23.88 -1.11
C PRO A 170 -23.81 23.45 0.28
N GLU A 171 -24.74 23.08 1.16
CA GLU A 171 -24.42 22.61 2.50
C GLU A 171 -24.22 21.09 2.51
N PHE A 172 -23.14 20.65 3.17
CA PHE A 172 -22.79 19.24 3.25
C PHE A 172 -22.59 18.78 4.70
N HIS A 173 -23.23 17.66 5.03
CA HIS A 173 -22.92 16.91 6.24
C HIS A 173 -21.79 15.93 5.96
N THR A 174 -20.83 15.82 6.88
CA THR A 174 -19.69 14.90 6.76
C THR A 174 -19.51 14.14 8.06
N ASP A 175 -19.45 12.81 7.97
CA ASP A 175 -19.16 11.95 9.11
C ASP A 175 -17.94 11.07 8.83
N ILE A 176 -17.08 10.96 9.83
CA ILE A 176 -15.98 9.99 9.83
C ILE A 176 -16.54 8.65 10.30
N ILE A 177 -16.57 7.67 9.41
CA ILE A 177 -17.04 6.31 9.69
C ILE A 177 -15.91 5.47 10.28
N LEU A 178 -14.71 5.65 9.74
CA LEU A 178 -13.49 5.02 10.21
C LEU A 178 -12.36 6.04 10.14
N LYS A 179 -11.63 6.22 11.25
CA LYS A 179 -10.44 7.06 11.24
C LYS A 179 -9.30 6.37 10.50
N ALA A 180 -8.47 7.13 9.82
CA ALA A 180 -7.27 6.55 9.22
C ALA A 180 -6.24 6.27 10.31
N LYS A 181 -5.55 5.13 10.24
CA LYS A 181 -4.36 4.93 11.07
C LYS A 181 -3.15 5.57 10.40
N VAL A 182 -2.38 6.28 11.20
CA VAL A 182 -1.22 7.04 10.73
C VAL A 182 0.03 6.69 11.54
N ALA A 183 1.13 6.59 10.82
CA ALA A 183 2.48 6.64 11.36
C ALA A 183 2.90 8.11 11.51
N LEU A 184 3.60 8.47 12.57
CA LEU A 184 4.12 9.83 12.79
C LEU A 184 5.61 9.93 12.47
N VAL A 185 6.09 11.12 12.15
CA VAL A 185 7.53 11.36 11.85
C VAL A 185 8.44 11.00 13.03
N SER A 186 7.96 11.10 14.27
CA SER A 186 8.70 10.67 15.46
C SER A 186 9.16 9.21 15.42
N LEU A 187 8.49 8.35 14.65
CA LEU A 187 8.93 6.96 14.45
C LEU A 187 10.32 6.88 13.81
N LEU A 188 10.68 7.83 12.93
CA LEU A 188 12.00 7.86 12.30
C LEU A 188 13.10 8.15 13.33
N HIS A 189 12.86 9.10 14.23
CA HIS A 189 13.85 9.48 15.25
C HIS A 189 14.11 8.37 16.27
N SER A 190 13.08 7.62 16.67
CA SER A 190 13.25 6.45 17.54
C SER A 190 14.12 5.34 16.93
N SER A 191 14.15 5.25 15.59
CA SER A 191 14.96 4.28 14.86
C SER A 191 16.43 4.72 14.75
N GLU A 192 16.69 6.02 14.60
CA GLU A 192 18.05 6.56 14.50
C GLU A 192 18.85 6.35 15.80
N GLU A 193 18.23 6.60 16.95
CA GLU A 193 18.86 6.40 18.27
C GLU A 193 19.27 4.93 18.51
N GLN A 194 18.42 3.97 18.12
CA GLN A 194 18.75 2.54 18.21
C GLN A 194 19.86 2.12 17.24
N THR A 195 19.91 2.73 16.06
CA THR A 195 20.92 2.43 15.04
C THR A 195 22.29 3.01 15.43
N HIS A 196 22.32 4.21 16.02
CA HIS A 196 23.52 4.82 16.59
C HIS A 196 24.03 4.04 17.80
N ALA A 197 23.15 3.60 18.71
CA ALA A 197 23.53 2.77 19.85
C ALA A 197 24.16 1.44 19.41
N ARG A 198 23.54 0.74 18.44
CA ARG A 198 24.07 -0.52 17.88
C ARG A 198 25.39 -0.35 17.12
N ARG A 199 25.58 0.77 16.41
CA ARG A 199 26.87 1.08 15.76
C ARG A 199 27.95 1.42 16.78
N ALA A 200 27.61 2.15 17.84
CA ALA A 200 28.54 2.47 18.92
C ALA A 200 28.94 1.21 19.73
N GLU A 201 28.02 0.26 19.90
CA GLU A 201 28.28 -1.02 20.57
C GLU A 201 29.18 -1.93 19.71
N ARG A 202 28.94 -2.03 18.40
CA ARG A 202 29.84 -2.74 17.46
C ARG A 202 31.22 -2.10 17.33
N ALA A 203 31.34 -0.78 17.51
CA ALA A 203 32.64 -0.10 17.52
C ALA A 203 33.42 -0.32 18.83
N ARG A 204 32.76 -0.81 19.89
CA ARG A 204 33.35 -1.09 21.20
C ARG A 204 33.73 -2.56 21.41
N GLU A 205 33.37 -3.47 20.50
CA GLU A 205 33.88 -4.85 20.53
C GLU A 205 35.37 -4.86 20.14
N PRO A 206 36.29 -5.18 21.07
CA PRO A 206 37.69 -5.31 20.73
C PRO A 206 37.90 -6.58 19.92
N ARG A 207 38.70 -6.50 18.84
CA ARG A 207 39.26 -7.62 18.08
C ARG A 207 40.12 -8.51 19.00
N SER A 208 39.49 -9.27 19.88
CA SER A 208 40.11 -10.26 20.76
C SER A 208 39.84 -11.65 20.21
N GLY A 209 40.27 -11.89 18.96
CA GLY A 209 40.02 -13.17 18.29
C GLY A 209 41.11 -13.63 17.32
N GLU A 210 42.19 -12.87 17.13
CA GLU A 210 43.18 -13.18 16.07
C GLU A 210 44.53 -13.73 16.58
N HIS A 211 44.74 -13.87 17.89
CA HIS A 211 46.00 -14.40 18.44
C HIS A 211 45.96 -15.84 18.97
N ALA A 212 44.82 -16.53 18.96
CA ALA A 212 44.71 -17.88 19.51
C ALA A 212 44.85 -19.04 18.48
N ARG A 213 45.27 -18.79 17.24
CA ARG A 213 45.38 -19.85 16.20
C ARG A 213 46.80 -20.24 15.79
N HIS A 214 47.85 -19.68 16.39
CA HIS A 214 49.24 -20.00 16.01
C HIS A 214 50.01 -20.97 16.93
N ALA A 215 49.40 -21.49 18.00
CA ALA A 215 50.10 -22.35 18.97
C ALA A 215 49.74 -23.86 18.90
N ALA A 216 49.04 -24.33 17.86
CA ALA A 216 48.66 -25.75 17.73
C ALA A 216 49.02 -26.31 16.34
N ARG A 217 50.23 -26.02 15.84
CA ARG A 217 50.70 -26.57 14.57
C ARG A 217 52.21 -26.86 14.56
N LYS A 218 52.68 -27.60 15.57
CA LYS A 218 53.94 -28.32 15.56
C LYS A 218 53.79 -29.50 16.51
N ASP A 219 53.51 -30.68 15.95
CA ASP A 219 54.10 -31.97 16.33
C ASP A 219 53.34 -33.14 15.66
N GLY A 220 54.09 -34.09 15.10
CA GLY A 220 53.63 -35.42 14.64
C GLY A 220 53.37 -35.55 13.14
N SER A 221 54.35 -36.00 12.34
CA SER A 221 54.58 -37.42 11.98
C SER A 221 53.70 -37.85 10.78
N SER A 222 54.22 -37.83 9.55
CA SER A 222 55.00 -38.89 8.86
C SER A 222 54.22 -40.20 8.64
N GLY A 223 53.97 -40.53 7.36
CA GLY A 223 53.76 -41.90 6.89
C GLY A 223 52.35 -42.21 6.41
N GLY A 224 52.22 -42.66 5.15
CA GLY A 224 51.00 -43.34 4.69
C GLY A 224 50.66 -43.14 3.22
N LYS A 225 51.46 -43.72 2.32
CA LYS A 225 51.01 -44.09 0.97
C LYS A 225 49.91 -45.16 1.09
N ASP A 226 48.88 -45.06 0.24
CA ASP A 226 48.30 -46.12 -0.61
C ASP A 226 46.77 -46.17 -0.69
N ARG A 227 46.30 -46.28 -1.95
CA ARG A 227 45.09 -46.98 -2.45
C ARG A 227 43.72 -46.38 -2.07
N ALA A 228 42.66 -46.43 -2.88
CA ALA A 228 42.37 -46.87 -4.24
C ALA A 228 41.06 -46.14 -4.63
N ARG A 229 40.98 -45.49 -5.79
CA ARG A 229 40.34 -45.97 -7.04
C ARG A 229 39.03 -46.78 -6.89
N MET A 230 38.05 -46.36 -7.72
CA MET A 230 36.88 -47.06 -8.24
C MET A 230 35.57 -47.02 -7.42
N ARG A 231 34.57 -46.27 -7.94
CA ARG A 231 33.47 -46.86 -8.73
C ARG A 231 32.52 -45.78 -9.27
N GLN A 232 32.53 -45.60 -10.60
CA GLN A 232 31.42 -45.06 -11.38
C GLN A 232 31.40 -45.77 -12.74
N LYS A 233 30.29 -46.45 -13.05
CA LYS A 233 29.72 -46.73 -14.38
C LYS A 233 28.45 -47.57 -14.10
N ARG A 234 27.25 -46.97 -14.20
CA ARG A 234 26.44 -46.82 -15.44
C ARG A 234 26.26 -48.16 -16.15
N ALA A 235 25.08 -48.73 -15.98
CA ALA A 235 24.51 -49.78 -16.82
C ALA A 235 23.32 -49.17 -17.58
N ARG A 236 23.39 -49.22 -18.91
CA ARG A 236 22.25 -49.34 -19.83
C ARG A 236 22.77 -49.94 -21.14
N ASP A 237 21.96 -50.89 -21.61
CA ASP A 237 21.86 -51.49 -22.93
C ASP A 237 22.94 -52.52 -23.33
#